data_AF-A0A945PZ29-F1
#
_entry.id   AF-A0A945PZ29-F1
#
_cell.length_a   1.000
_cell.length_b   1.000
_cell.length_c   1.000
_cell.angle_alpha   90.00
_cell.angle_beta   90.00
_cell.angle_gamma   90.00
#
_symmetry.space_group_name_H-M   'P 1'
#
loop_
_entity.id
_entity.type
_entity.pdbx_description
1 polymer ?
#
loop_
_entity_poly.entity_id
_entity_poly.type
_entity_poly.pdbx_seq_one_letter_code
_entity_poly.pdbx_strand_id
1 'polypeptide(L)'
;MNRLSPNTHLLEQPSYAPSTSSEEILFKTNSDGCIAIQSDWVSVFERMRRLGSYYLQTRHAYARLVTKTDPLTIHWDVQGKVASDPQKRLFLNPNKRHDIFARISRCDCCESPGRIEFRNRYGMEVMQICCPPDIKAIDWAKAIAECTQDSHSIEGISEGHPIIPGDAQPIPLRPCSLAYLFDGAHKNKTSLAVTVVTTGIVHRETIKPNYIYDAEQLLTVYGGSTTLQFGNGATRGFFLLKNSDTPRLLIGGPDNAQLLTISPTQDPASLEFFNSFLGPFLGKQNC
;
A
#
# COMPACT_ATOMS: atom_id res chain seq x y z
N MET A 1 5.23 -10.61 86.00
CA MET A 1 5.02 -9.20 85.64
C MET A 1 5.88 -8.89 84.42
N ASN A 2 5.20 -8.63 83.30
CA ASN A 2 5.50 -7.72 82.18
C ASN A 2 6.95 -7.65 81.66
N ARG A 3 7.24 -8.31 80.53
CA ARG A 3 7.04 -7.86 79.12
C ARG A 3 7.94 -6.68 78.74
N LEU A 4 9.05 -7.01 78.09
CA LEU A 4 9.86 -6.11 77.27
C LEU A 4 9.09 -5.78 76.00
N SER A 5 8.83 -4.49 75.76
CA SER A 5 8.45 -3.96 74.45
C SER A 5 9.62 -3.14 73.90
N PRO A 6 10.14 -3.42 72.69
CA PRO A 6 11.01 -2.49 71.98
C PRO A 6 10.15 -1.46 71.24
N ASN A 7 10.33 -0.18 71.55
CA ASN A 7 9.84 0.92 70.73
C ASN A 7 10.65 0.97 69.43
N THR A 8 10.14 0.34 68.38
CA THR A 8 10.58 0.60 67.01
C THR A 8 9.90 1.88 66.55
N HIS A 9 10.62 2.99 66.54
CA HIS A 9 10.23 4.16 65.74
C HIS A 9 10.39 3.80 64.26
N LEU A 10 9.34 3.17 63.69
CA LEU A 10 9.14 3.14 62.25
C LEU A 10 8.64 4.53 61.86
N LEU A 11 9.56 5.33 61.32
CA LEU A 11 9.18 6.44 60.45
C LEU A 11 8.38 5.84 59.29
N GLU A 12 7.08 6.09 59.26
CA GLU A 12 6.25 5.86 58.09
C GLU A 12 6.85 6.66 56.94
N GLN A 13 7.59 5.98 56.06
CA GLN A 13 7.84 6.52 54.74
C GLN A 13 6.50 6.53 54.00
N PRO A 14 6.02 7.67 53.50
CA PRO A 14 4.91 7.64 52.56
C PRO A 14 5.37 6.82 51.36
N SER A 15 4.74 5.66 51.18
CA SER A 15 4.79 4.88 49.96
C SER A 15 4.24 5.75 48.84
N TYR A 16 5.12 6.48 48.16
CA TYR A 16 4.85 6.98 46.82
C TYR A 16 4.81 5.77 45.90
N ALA A 17 3.67 5.08 45.87
CA ALA A 17 3.31 4.30 44.71
C ALA A 17 3.06 5.33 43.60
N PRO A 18 3.83 5.35 42.50
CA PRO A 18 3.38 6.05 41.32
C PRO A 18 2.16 5.27 40.81
N SER A 19 0.96 5.74 41.14
CA SER A 19 -0.26 5.32 40.49
C SER A 19 -0.28 5.91 39.09
N THR A 20 0.50 5.31 38.20
CA THR A 20 0.27 5.41 36.76
C THR A 20 -0.29 4.06 36.36
N SER A 21 -1.59 3.99 36.10
CA SER A 21 -2.14 2.84 35.39
C SER A 21 -1.38 2.72 34.07
N SER A 22 -0.44 1.76 33.97
CA SER A 22 0.11 1.38 32.69
C SER A 22 -1.06 0.84 31.88
N GLU A 23 -1.42 1.53 30.79
CA GLU A 23 -2.34 0.94 29.83
C GLU A 23 -1.61 -0.24 29.18
N GLU A 24 -2.04 -1.46 29.52
CA GLU A 24 -1.50 -2.69 28.99
C GLU A 24 -2.53 -3.33 28.04
N ILE A 25 -2.08 -3.64 26.82
CA ILE A 25 -2.88 -4.35 25.82
C ILE A 25 -2.15 -5.63 25.48
N LEU A 26 -2.81 -6.76 25.73
CA LEU A 26 -2.25 -8.09 25.50
C LEU A 26 -2.80 -8.66 24.18
N PHE A 27 -1.90 -9.18 23.34
CA PHE A 27 -2.25 -9.86 22.10
C PHE A 27 -1.76 -11.29 22.11
N LYS A 28 -2.57 -12.20 21.56
CA LYS A 28 -2.10 -13.51 21.16
C LYS A 28 -1.38 -13.38 19.82
N THR A 29 -0.12 -13.83 19.76
CA THR A 29 0.67 -13.88 18.52
C THR A 29 0.93 -15.30 18.06
N ASN A 30 1.27 -15.46 16.78
CA ASN A 30 1.92 -16.69 16.31
C ASN A 30 3.43 -16.67 16.63
N SER A 31 4.16 -17.69 16.15
CA SER A 31 5.62 -17.82 16.31
C SER A 31 6.42 -16.66 15.70
N ASP A 32 5.87 -15.98 14.70
CA ASP A 32 6.54 -14.91 13.97
C ASP A 32 6.24 -13.52 14.57
N GLY A 33 5.51 -13.47 15.69
CA GLY A 33 5.05 -12.24 16.33
C GLY A 33 3.89 -11.56 15.60
N CYS A 34 3.17 -12.25 14.71
CA CYS A 34 1.98 -11.71 14.05
C CYS A 34 0.74 -11.85 14.93
N ILE A 35 -0.07 -10.80 14.96
CA ILE A 35 -1.41 -10.76 15.54
C ILE A 35 -2.40 -11.01 14.40
N ALA A 36 -3.20 -12.08 14.47
CA ALA A 36 -4.19 -12.34 13.43
C ALA A 36 -5.35 -11.33 13.52
N ILE A 37 -5.67 -10.68 12.40
CA ILE A 37 -6.87 -9.84 12.26
C ILE A 37 -7.95 -10.69 11.60
N GLN A 38 -9.11 -10.79 12.24
CA GLN A 38 -10.23 -11.60 11.75
C GLN A 38 -11.32 -10.78 11.06
N SER A 39 -11.16 -9.45 11.06
CA SER A 39 -12.08 -8.52 10.40
C SER A 39 -11.96 -8.58 8.88
N ASP A 40 -13.03 -8.21 8.19
CA ASP A 40 -12.96 -7.95 6.75
C ASP A 40 -12.18 -6.65 6.46
N TRP A 41 -11.89 -6.44 5.17
CA TRP A 41 -11.06 -5.32 4.70
C TRP A 41 -11.72 -3.99 5.01
N VAL A 42 -13.03 -3.87 4.80
CA VAL A 42 -13.78 -2.63 5.02
C VAL A 42 -13.71 -2.26 6.49
N SER A 43 -13.96 -3.21 7.39
CA SER A 43 -13.85 -2.99 8.83
C SER A 43 -12.43 -2.58 9.26
N VAL A 44 -11.39 -3.14 8.64
CA VAL A 44 -10.00 -2.70 8.88
C VAL A 44 -9.83 -1.23 8.49
N PHE A 45 -10.24 -0.83 7.28
CA PHE A 45 -10.13 0.56 6.82
C PHE A 45 -10.95 1.53 7.68
N GLU A 46 -12.16 1.15 8.10
CA GLU A 46 -13.01 1.94 8.99
C GLU A 46 -12.37 2.17 10.36
N ARG A 47 -11.73 1.15 10.93
CA ARG A 47 -11.00 1.26 12.20
C ARG A 47 -9.76 2.12 12.07
N MET A 48 -8.99 1.92 10.99
CA MET A 48 -7.79 2.72 10.72
C MET A 48 -8.10 4.21 10.52
N ARG A 49 -9.33 4.57 10.15
CA ARG A 49 -9.75 5.98 10.01
C ARG A 49 -9.55 6.81 11.27
N ARG A 50 -9.64 6.19 12.45
CA ARG A 50 -9.48 6.89 13.74
C ARG A 50 -8.04 7.36 13.99
N LEU A 51 -7.07 6.77 13.30
CA LEU A 51 -5.65 7.10 13.44
C LEU A 51 -5.22 8.30 12.58
N GLY A 52 -6.13 8.86 11.79
CA GLY A 52 -5.81 9.90 10.82
C GLY A 52 -5.05 9.35 9.62
N SER A 53 -4.15 10.15 9.04
CA SER A 53 -3.40 9.74 7.85
C SER A 53 -2.57 8.48 8.09
N TYR A 54 -2.38 7.66 7.06
CA TYR A 54 -1.52 6.48 7.10
C TYR A 54 -0.78 6.27 5.79
N TYR A 55 0.22 5.39 5.80
CA TYR A 55 0.90 4.94 4.60
C TYR A 55 0.23 3.67 4.08
N LEU A 56 -0.34 3.74 2.89
CA LEU A 56 -0.83 2.59 2.15
C LEU A 56 0.25 2.14 1.16
N GLN A 57 0.53 0.84 1.14
CA GLN A 57 1.57 0.28 0.30
C GLN A 57 1.05 -0.95 -0.42
N THR A 58 0.93 -0.90 -1.74
CA THR A 58 0.70 -2.10 -2.54
C THR A 58 2.03 -2.69 -2.97
N ARG A 59 2.21 -3.99 -2.74
CA ARG A 59 3.48 -4.70 -2.85
C ARG A 59 3.35 -5.83 -3.87
N HIS A 60 3.87 -5.60 -5.06
CA HIS A 60 4.12 -6.62 -6.06
C HIS A 60 5.58 -7.10 -5.91
N ALA A 61 5.90 -8.30 -6.40
CA ALA A 61 7.26 -8.82 -6.40
C ALA A 61 8.29 -7.92 -7.14
N TYR A 62 7.80 -7.07 -8.05
CA TYR A 62 8.61 -6.21 -8.91
C TYR A 62 8.22 -4.73 -8.88
N ALA A 63 7.20 -4.38 -8.10
CA ALA A 63 6.68 -3.02 -8.04
C ALA A 63 6.14 -2.73 -6.65
N ARG A 64 6.34 -1.53 -6.15
CA ARG A 64 5.75 -1.06 -4.91
C ARG A 64 5.22 0.35 -5.11
N LEU A 65 3.97 0.56 -4.76
CA LEU A 65 3.35 1.87 -4.73
C LEU A 65 3.07 2.21 -3.27
N VAL A 66 3.68 3.30 -2.80
CA VAL A 66 3.50 3.82 -1.45
C VAL A 66 2.81 5.17 -1.55
N THR A 67 1.78 5.40 -0.74
CA THR A 67 1.14 6.70 -0.61
C THR A 67 0.87 7.02 0.85
N LYS A 68 1.22 8.23 1.28
CA LYS A 68 0.65 8.82 2.50
C LYS A 68 -0.73 9.35 2.13
N THR A 69 -1.76 8.79 2.72
CA THR A 69 -3.15 9.15 2.43
C THR A 69 -3.89 9.50 3.71
N ASP A 70 -4.83 10.43 3.60
CA ASP A 70 -5.93 10.52 4.55
C ASP A 70 -6.72 9.21 4.55
N PRO A 71 -7.46 8.92 5.63
CA PRO A 71 -8.29 7.74 5.70
C PRO A 71 -9.18 7.53 4.48
N LEU A 72 -8.94 6.43 3.78
CA LEU A 72 -9.83 5.98 2.73
C LEU A 72 -11.13 5.46 3.32
N THR A 73 -12.25 5.96 2.82
CA THR A 73 -13.55 5.34 3.05
C THR A 73 -13.74 4.26 2.00
N ILE A 74 -13.73 3.00 2.42
CA ILE A 74 -13.91 1.86 1.52
C ILE A 74 -15.34 1.34 1.65
N HIS A 75 -16.00 1.07 0.54
CA HIS A 75 -17.34 0.51 0.51
C HIS A 75 -17.40 -0.71 -0.40
N TRP A 76 -18.21 -1.69 0.00
CA TRP A 76 -18.64 -2.77 -0.87
C TRP A 76 -19.48 -2.23 -2.03
N ASP A 77 -19.28 -2.77 -3.22
CA ASP A 77 -20.23 -2.58 -4.32
C ASP A 77 -21.59 -3.22 -3.99
N VAL A 78 -22.60 -2.89 -4.80
CA VAL A 78 -23.99 -3.37 -4.59
C VAL A 78 -24.07 -4.90 -4.57
N GLN A 79 -23.11 -5.59 -5.18
CA GLN A 79 -23.09 -7.06 -5.27
C GLN A 79 -22.23 -7.71 -4.17
N GLY A 80 -21.55 -6.92 -3.31
CA GLY A 80 -20.60 -7.41 -2.32
C GLY A 80 -19.34 -8.06 -2.92
N LYS A 81 -19.02 -7.81 -4.19
CA LYS A 81 -17.95 -8.50 -4.93
C LYS A 81 -16.63 -7.76 -4.98
N VAL A 82 -16.67 -6.44 -4.87
CA VAL A 82 -15.48 -5.57 -4.87
C VAL A 82 -15.71 -4.48 -3.84
N ALA A 83 -14.71 -4.25 -2.98
CA ALA A 83 -14.67 -3.07 -2.14
C ALA A 83 -13.79 -2.00 -2.79
N SER A 84 -14.22 -0.75 -2.77
CA SER A 84 -13.42 0.35 -3.33
C SER A 84 -13.69 1.67 -2.62
N ASP A 85 -12.74 2.60 -2.75
CA ASP A 85 -13.00 3.99 -2.35
C ASP A 85 -13.77 4.76 -3.44
N PRO A 86 -14.53 5.82 -3.08
CA PRO A 86 -15.28 6.61 -4.05
C PRO A 86 -14.43 7.23 -5.18
N GLN A 87 -13.15 7.51 -4.92
CA GLN A 87 -12.22 8.08 -5.90
C GLN A 87 -11.58 7.00 -6.78
N LYS A 88 -11.90 5.71 -6.56
CA LYS A 88 -11.39 4.59 -7.34
C LYS A 88 -9.86 4.51 -7.36
N ARG A 89 -9.25 4.88 -6.24
CA ARG A 89 -7.81 4.76 -5.98
C ARG A 89 -7.46 3.34 -5.54
N LEU A 90 -8.34 2.65 -4.84
CA LEU A 90 -8.13 1.32 -4.31
C LEU A 90 -9.34 0.44 -4.64
N PHE A 91 -9.08 -0.72 -5.25
CA PHE A 91 -10.07 -1.78 -5.43
C PHE A 91 -9.56 -3.06 -4.78
N LEU A 92 -10.45 -3.72 -4.05
CA LEU A 92 -10.18 -4.89 -3.23
C LEU A 92 -11.19 -5.97 -3.63
N ASN A 93 -10.70 -7.11 -4.11
CA ASN A 93 -11.56 -8.23 -4.51
C ASN A 93 -11.49 -9.34 -3.45
N PRO A 94 -12.49 -9.49 -2.57
CA PRO A 94 -12.54 -10.50 -1.50
C PRO A 94 -12.61 -11.94 -2.02
N ASN A 95 -13.00 -12.16 -3.28
CA ASN A 95 -13.00 -13.51 -3.86
C ASN A 95 -11.57 -14.07 -3.99
N LYS A 96 -10.56 -13.21 -3.80
CA LYS A 96 -9.18 -13.59 -3.54
C LYS A 96 -9.02 -13.61 -2.02
N ARG A 97 -8.71 -14.78 -1.45
CA ARG A 97 -8.51 -14.91 0.00
C ARG A 97 -7.22 -14.20 0.40
N HIS A 98 -7.30 -13.36 1.42
CA HIS A 98 -6.15 -12.79 2.08
C HIS A 98 -6.24 -12.97 3.59
N ASP A 99 -5.15 -13.45 4.18
CA ASP A 99 -4.99 -13.45 5.62
C ASP A 99 -4.43 -12.08 6.04
N ILE A 100 -5.03 -11.48 7.06
CA ILE A 100 -4.66 -10.15 7.55
C ILE A 100 -3.92 -10.32 8.88
N PHE A 101 -2.73 -9.73 8.97
CA PHE A 101 -1.91 -9.76 10.18
C PHE A 101 -1.51 -8.36 10.59
N ALA A 102 -1.49 -8.11 11.89
CA ALA A 102 -0.86 -6.93 12.45
C ALA A 102 0.48 -7.28 13.12
N ARG A 103 1.38 -6.30 13.13
CA ARG A 103 2.61 -6.30 13.91
C ARG A 103 2.75 -4.97 14.62
N ILE A 104 3.21 -5.04 15.87
CA ILE A 104 3.56 -3.87 16.69
C ILE A 104 5.08 -3.94 16.85
N SER A 105 5.76 -3.43 15.84
CA SER A 105 7.22 -3.40 15.73
C SER A 105 7.60 -2.26 14.81
N ARG A 106 8.66 -1.51 15.13
CA ARG A 106 9.15 -0.43 14.28
C ARG A 106 9.39 -0.93 12.85
N CYS A 107 8.82 -0.30 11.82
CA CYS A 107 9.17 -0.61 10.43
C CYS A 107 10.49 0.07 10.09
N ASP A 108 11.48 -0.69 9.63
CA ASP A 108 12.74 -0.13 9.12
C ASP A 108 12.51 0.79 7.91
N CYS A 109 11.38 0.61 7.22
CA CYS A 109 11.03 1.29 5.99
C CYS A 109 10.49 2.73 6.15
N CYS A 110 9.73 2.98 7.22
CA CYS A 110 8.97 4.21 7.41
C CYS A 110 8.91 4.66 8.86
N GLU A 111 9.65 3.96 9.74
CA GLU A 111 9.73 4.18 11.18
C GLU A 111 8.40 4.03 11.94
N SER A 112 7.32 3.65 11.25
CA SER A 112 6.02 3.34 11.84
C SER A 112 6.17 2.40 13.03
N PRO A 113 5.47 2.62 14.16
CA PRO A 113 5.50 1.72 15.32
C PRO A 113 4.86 0.35 15.03
N GLY A 114 4.16 0.19 13.90
CA GLY A 114 3.59 -1.09 13.50
C GLY A 114 3.01 -1.09 12.10
N ARG A 115 2.43 -2.22 11.70
CA ARG A 115 1.85 -2.39 10.36
C ARG A 115 0.76 -3.45 10.34
N ILE A 116 -0.18 -3.30 9.42
CA ILE A 116 -1.12 -4.33 9.00
C ILE A 116 -0.65 -4.83 7.64
N GLU A 117 -0.55 -6.14 7.48
CA GLU A 117 -0.13 -6.84 6.27
C GLU A 117 -1.30 -7.67 5.75
N PHE A 118 -1.57 -7.56 4.45
CA PHE A 118 -2.52 -8.39 3.72
C PHE A 118 -1.72 -9.39 2.92
N ARG A 119 -1.86 -10.68 3.24
CA ARG A 119 -1.10 -11.76 2.64
C ARG A 119 -2.00 -12.64 1.80
N ASN A 120 -1.57 -13.01 0.60
CA ASN A 120 -2.30 -14.01 -0.19
C ASN A 120 -2.13 -15.43 0.41
N ARG A 121 -2.74 -16.44 -0.21
CA ARG A 121 -2.70 -17.82 0.30
C ARG A 121 -1.31 -18.45 0.36
N TYR A 122 -0.32 -17.90 -0.36
CA TYR A 122 1.07 -18.33 -0.32
C TYR A 122 1.87 -17.62 0.78
N GLY A 123 1.23 -16.78 1.58
CA GLY A 123 1.87 -15.95 2.59
C GLY A 123 2.61 -14.74 2.04
N MET A 124 2.46 -14.41 0.75
CA MET A 124 3.11 -13.22 0.17
C MET A 124 2.31 -11.96 0.48
N GLU A 125 2.99 -10.94 0.99
CA GLU A 125 2.41 -9.62 1.25
C GLU A 125 2.06 -8.92 -0.06
N VAL A 126 0.78 -8.60 -0.24
CA VAL A 126 0.27 -7.89 -1.42
C VAL A 126 -0.10 -6.44 -1.13
N MET A 127 -0.36 -6.12 0.14
CA MET A 127 -0.62 -4.76 0.61
C MET A 127 -0.25 -4.63 2.09
N GLN A 128 0.10 -3.42 2.49
CA GLN A 128 0.46 -3.08 3.85
C GLN A 128 -0.08 -1.69 4.21
N ILE A 129 -0.55 -1.53 5.44
CA ILE A 129 -0.93 -0.25 6.05
C ILE A 129 0.04 0.01 7.20
N CYS A 130 0.68 1.18 7.22
CA CYS A 130 1.51 1.62 8.34
C CYS A 130 0.96 2.93 8.89
N CYS A 131 0.91 3.08 10.20
CA CYS A 131 0.65 4.40 10.77
C CYS A 131 1.87 5.32 10.58
N PRO A 132 1.68 6.64 10.67
CA PRO A 132 2.78 7.60 10.69
C PRO A 132 3.71 7.38 11.90
N PRO A 133 5.00 7.73 11.79
CA PRO A 133 5.98 7.48 12.86
C PRO A 133 5.73 8.31 14.13
N ASP A 134 4.95 9.37 14.05
CA ASP A 134 4.52 10.21 15.17
C ASP A 134 3.38 9.62 16.00
N ILE A 135 2.71 8.57 15.50
CA ILE A 135 1.70 7.84 16.26
C ILE A 135 2.39 7.00 17.34
N LYS A 136 1.86 7.05 18.58
CA LYS A 136 2.38 6.25 19.68
C LYS A 136 2.02 4.77 19.47
N ALA A 137 2.93 3.88 19.85
CA ALA A 137 2.70 2.43 19.74
C ALA A 137 1.43 1.97 20.49
N ILE A 138 1.06 2.61 21.60
CA ILE A 138 -0.16 2.29 22.35
C ILE A 138 -1.43 2.66 21.59
N ASP A 139 -1.45 3.79 20.87
CA ASP A 139 -2.61 4.22 20.08
C ASP A 139 -2.79 3.31 18.87
N TRP A 140 -1.67 2.90 18.24
CA TRP A 140 -1.66 1.86 17.23
C TRP A 140 -2.20 0.53 17.77
N ALA A 141 -1.73 0.11 18.94
CA ALA A 141 -2.19 -1.11 19.60
C ALA A 141 -3.70 -1.09 19.86
N LYS A 142 -4.27 0.02 20.34
CA LYS A 142 -5.72 0.17 20.54
C LYS A 142 -6.49 -0.08 19.24
N ALA A 143 -6.05 0.51 18.13
CA ALA A 143 -6.69 0.31 16.82
C ALA A 143 -6.57 -1.15 16.33
N ILE A 144 -5.45 -1.82 16.57
CA ILE A 144 -5.30 -3.24 16.27
C ILE A 144 -6.23 -4.10 17.13
N ALA A 145 -6.35 -3.81 18.42
CA ALA A 145 -7.23 -4.56 19.33
C ALA A 145 -8.68 -4.55 18.83
N GLU A 146 -9.18 -3.41 18.35
CA GLU A 146 -10.49 -3.32 17.72
C GLU A 146 -10.61 -4.28 16.52
N CYS A 147 -9.61 -4.33 15.62
CA CYS A 147 -9.59 -5.21 14.45
C CYS A 147 -9.56 -6.73 14.76
N THR A 148 -9.27 -7.11 16.00
CA THR A 148 -9.23 -8.53 16.38
C THR A 148 -10.56 -9.08 16.91
N GLN A 149 -11.55 -8.21 17.14
CA GLN A 149 -12.79 -8.58 17.84
C GLN A 149 -13.89 -9.13 16.92
N ASP A 150 -13.85 -8.83 15.62
CA ASP A 150 -14.87 -9.31 14.67
C ASP A 150 -14.30 -10.49 13.87
N SER A 151 -14.98 -11.63 13.93
CA SER A 151 -14.65 -12.80 13.13
C SER A 151 -15.54 -12.89 11.89
N HIS A 152 -14.97 -12.68 10.71
CA HIS A 152 -15.64 -12.98 9.45
C HIS A 152 -14.80 -13.96 8.63
N SER A 153 -15.35 -15.14 8.36
CA SER A 153 -14.77 -16.09 7.43
C SER A 153 -15.17 -15.70 6.01
N ILE A 154 -14.20 -15.29 5.18
CA ILE A 154 -14.42 -15.04 3.76
C ILE A 154 -13.83 -16.23 2.98
N GLU A 155 -14.70 -16.96 2.27
CA GLU A 155 -14.28 -18.02 1.35
C GLU A 155 -13.95 -17.43 -0.02
N GLY A 156 -12.76 -17.75 -0.56
CA GLY A 156 -12.30 -17.29 -1.88
C GLY A 156 -11.55 -18.39 -2.62
N ILE A 157 -11.79 -18.54 -3.93
CA ILE A 157 -11.50 -19.79 -4.68
C ILE A 157 -10.57 -19.57 -5.91
N SER A 158 -10.24 -18.34 -6.29
CA SER A 158 -9.50 -18.08 -7.55
C SER A 158 -8.22 -17.28 -7.30
N GLU A 159 -7.16 -17.50 -8.07
CA GLU A 159 -5.95 -16.64 -8.12
C GLU A 159 -5.46 -16.46 -9.56
N GLY A 160 -4.73 -15.38 -9.81
CA GLY A 160 -4.11 -15.03 -11.08
C GLY A 160 -3.58 -13.61 -11.01
N HIS A 161 -2.33 -13.40 -11.42
CA HIS A 161 -1.86 -12.05 -11.68
C HIS A 161 -2.67 -11.49 -12.86
N PRO A 162 -3.01 -10.19 -12.84
CA PRO A 162 -3.56 -9.56 -14.03
C PRO A 162 -2.53 -9.73 -15.15
N ILE A 163 -3.00 -10.17 -16.31
CA ILE A 163 -2.16 -10.31 -17.50
C ILE A 163 -2.37 -9.11 -18.41
N ILE A 164 -1.39 -8.84 -19.27
CA ILE A 164 -1.55 -7.83 -20.32
C ILE A 164 -2.75 -8.22 -21.20
N PRO A 165 -3.74 -7.31 -21.39
CA PRO A 165 -4.88 -7.55 -22.25
C PRO A 165 -4.47 -7.86 -23.69
N GLY A 166 -5.18 -8.79 -24.35
CA GLY A 166 -4.83 -9.26 -25.71
C GLY A 166 -4.99 -8.20 -26.82
N ASP A 167 -5.69 -7.10 -26.53
CA ASP A 167 -5.87 -5.94 -27.39
C ASP A 167 -4.82 -4.83 -27.16
N ALA A 168 -3.93 -5.01 -26.19
CA ALA A 168 -2.82 -4.09 -25.95
C ALA A 168 -1.74 -4.26 -27.03
N GLN A 169 -1.34 -3.15 -27.65
CA GLN A 169 -0.37 -3.16 -28.76
C GLN A 169 1.05 -3.05 -28.23
N PRO A 170 1.99 -3.94 -28.58
CA PRO A 170 3.38 -3.81 -28.16
C PRO A 170 4.00 -2.53 -28.72
N ILE A 171 4.82 -1.86 -27.91
CA ILE A 171 5.57 -0.66 -28.32
C ILE A 171 7.07 -0.83 -28.05
N PRO A 172 7.95 -0.32 -28.93
CA PRO A 172 9.39 -0.57 -28.86
C PRO A 172 10.11 0.34 -27.84
N LEU A 173 9.65 0.34 -26.59
CA LEU A 173 10.31 1.02 -25.48
C LEU A 173 11.41 0.14 -24.87
N ARG A 174 12.41 0.77 -24.26
CA ARG A 174 13.44 0.11 -23.46
C ARG A 174 13.16 0.33 -21.97
N PRO A 175 13.63 -0.52 -21.05
CA PRO A 175 13.45 -0.32 -19.61
C PRO A 175 13.82 1.08 -19.11
N CYS A 176 14.94 1.65 -19.60
CA CYS A 176 15.36 3.01 -19.26
C CYS A 176 14.40 4.11 -19.73
N SER A 177 13.49 3.83 -20.68
CA SER A 177 12.46 4.78 -21.15
C SER A 177 11.52 5.22 -20.02
N LEU A 178 11.34 4.41 -18.97
CA LEU A 178 10.52 4.79 -17.82
C LEU A 178 11.13 5.95 -17.03
N ALA A 179 12.45 5.95 -16.82
CA ALA A 179 13.12 7.07 -16.16
C ALA A 179 12.94 8.37 -16.96
N TYR A 180 13.07 8.31 -18.29
CA TYR A 180 12.83 9.45 -19.18
C TYR A 180 11.38 9.95 -19.15
N LEU A 181 10.40 9.05 -19.03
CA LEU A 181 8.99 9.42 -18.89
C LEU A 181 8.76 10.24 -17.61
N PHE A 182 9.28 9.79 -16.47
CA PHE A 182 9.08 10.50 -15.20
C PHE A 182 9.92 11.78 -15.09
N ASP A 183 11.15 11.78 -15.62
CA ASP A 183 11.97 13.00 -15.73
C ASP A 183 11.32 14.04 -16.65
N GLY A 184 10.75 13.59 -17.77
CA GLY A 184 9.94 14.44 -18.65
C GLY A 184 8.73 15.04 -17.91
N ALA A 185 8.00 14.23 -17.14
CA ALA A 185 6.86 14.72 -16.37
C ALA A 185 7.28 15.74 -15.30
N HIS A 186 8.42 15.51 -14.63
CA HIS A 186 9.02 16.45 -13.69
C HIS A 186 9.32 17.80 -14.35
N LYS A 187 10.04 17.78 -15.48
CA LYS A 187 10.43 18.99 -16.24
C LYS A 187 9.22 19.78 -16.72
N ASN A 188 8.16 19.10 -17.16
CA ASN A 188 6.90 19.70 -17.59
C ASN A 188 5.95 20.03 -16.42
N LYS A 189 6.36 19.78 -15.17
CA LYS A 189 5.56 20.01 -13.94
C LYS A 189 4.19 19.34 -13.96
N THR A 190 4.05 18.26 -14.72
CA THR A 190 2.81 17.49 -14.85
C THR A 190 2.83 16.25 -13.96
N SER A 191 1.65 15.65 -13.80
CA SER A 191 1.47 14.43 -12.99
C SER A 191 1.08 13.27 -13.89
N LEU A 192 1.40 12.06 -13.46
CA LEU A 192 0.98 10.82 -14.11
C LEU A 192 0.18 9.99 -13.12
N ALA A 193 -0.80 9.24 -13.61
CA ALA A 193 -1.43 8.20 -12.81
C ALA A 193 -0.63 6.91 -12.95
N VAL A 194 -0.33 6.28 -11.82
CA VAL A 194 0.38 5.00 -11.73
C VAL A 194 -0.53 3.99 -11.04
N THR A 195 -0.64 2.80 -11.61
CA THR A 195 -1.45 1.71 -11.05
C THR A 195 -0.59 0.48 -10.88
N VAL A 196 -0.49 -0.01 -9.65
CA VAL A 196 0.09 -1.31 -9.33
C VAL A 196 -1.04 -2.28 -9.04
N VAL A 197 -0.94 -3.48 -9.60
CA VAL A 197 -1.96 -4.51 -9.42
C VAL A 197 -1.31 -5.78 -8.90
N THR A 198 -1.94 -6.38 -7.89
CA THR A 198 -1.53 -7.64 -7.28
C THR A 198 -2.73 -8.59 -7.25
N THR A 199 -2.57 -9.76 -6.64
CA THR A 199 -3.68 -10.69 -6.43
C THR A 199 -4.76 -10.04 -5.58
N GLY A 200 -5.86 -9.63 -6.20
CA GLY A 200 -7.04 -9.07 -5.54
C GLY A 200 -6.96 -7.60 -5.14
N ILE A 201 -5.90 -6.88 -5.50
CA ILE A 201 -5.73 -5.46 -5.15
C ILE A 201 -5.31 -4.68 -6.40
N VAL A 202 -6.04 -3.60 -6.70
CA VAL A 202 -5.67 -2.60 -7.68
C VAL A 202 -5.47 -1.30 -6.92
N HIS A 203 -4.26 -0.75 -6.95
CA HIS A 203 -3.94 0.52 -6.29
C HIS A 203 -3.43 1.52 -7.32
N ARG A 204 -4.17 2.62 -7.46
CA ARG A 204 -3.93 3.71 -8.39
C ARG A 204 -3.70 5.00 -7.62
N GLU A 205 -2.60 5.67 -7.93
CA GLU A 205 -2.27 6.98 -7.39
C GLU A 205 -1.85 7.95 -8.48
N THR A 206 -1.98 9.23 -8.19
CA THR A 206 -1.33 10.27 -8.98
C THR A 206 0.04 10.54 -8.40
N ILE A 207 1.05 10.60 -9.26
CA ILE A 207 2.40 10.99 -8.90
C ILE A 207 2.81 12.21 -9.72
N LYS A 208 3.21 13.27 -9.02
CA LYS A 208 3.90 14.42 -9.60
C LYS A 208 5.39 14.27 -9.29
N PRO A 209 6.22 13.80 -10.25
CA PRO A 209 7.60 13.46 -9.94
C PRO A 209 8.38 14.70 -9.45
N ASN A 210 9.07 14.55 -8.32
CA ASN A 210 9.94 15.56 -7.73
C ASN A 210 11.41 15.12 -7.76
N TYR A 211 11.65 13.82 -7.57
CA TYR A 211 12.98 13.22 -7.64
C TYR A 211 12.87 11.83 -8.26
N ILE A 212 13.78 11.53 -9.18
CA ILE A 212 13.84 10.25 -9.89
C ILE A 212 15.22 9.66 -9.64
N TYR A 213 15.24 8.43 -9.15
CA TYR A 213 16.44 7.64 -8.94
C TYR A 213 16.33 6.37 -9.77
N ASP A 214 17.28 6.14 -10.68
CA ASP A 214 17.34 4.92 -11.50
C ASP A 214 18.76 4.35 -11.39
N ALA A 215 18.91 3.29 -10.60
CA ALA A 215 20.17 2.60 -10.40
C ALA A 215 19.92 1.11 -10.16
N GLU A 216 20.87 0.27 -10.54
CA GLU A 216 20.85 -1.17 -10.23
C GLU A 216 19.54 -1.88 -10.63
N GLN A 217 18.95 -1.47 -11.76
CA GLN A 217 17.66 -1.97 -12.25
C GLN A 217 16.45 -1.66 -11.34
N LEU A 218 16.58 -0.71 -10.42
CA LEU A 218 15.49 -0.20 -9.59
C LEU A 218 15.22 1.27 -9.94
N LEU A 219 14.04 1.53 -10.51
CA LEU A 219 13.50 2.86 -10.68
C LEU A 219 12.72 3.25 -9.43
N THR A 220 13.09 4.34 -8.79
CA THR A 220 12.31 4.98 -7.72
C THR A 220 11.91 6.39 -8.13
N VAL A 221 10.62 6.68 -8.04
CA VAL A 221 10.03 7.99 -8.34
C VAL A 221 9.38 8.51 -7.08
N TYR A 222 9.85 9.65 -6.59
CA TYR A 222 9.31 10.34 -5.42
C TYR A 222 8.45 11.52 -5.85
N GLY A 223 7.20 11.58 -5.41
CA GLY A 223 6.25 12.64 -5.75
C GLY A 223 5.66 13.39 -4.55
N GLY A 224 6.37 13.42 -3.43
CA GLY A 224 5.91 14.05 -2.19
C GLY A 224 5.23 13.04 -1.26
N SER A 225 3.91 12.85 -1.41
CA SER A 225 3.16 11.85 -0.65
C SER A 225 3.17 10.45 -1.29
N THR A 226 3.42 10.38 -2.60
CA THR A 226 3.43 9.13 -3.38
C THR A 226 4.86 8.76 -3.77
N THR A 227 5.22 7.48 -3.61
CA THR A 227 6.48 6.91 -4.10
C THR A 227 6.18 5.66 -4.91
N LEU A 228 6.74 5.58 -6.11
CA LEU A 228 6.76 4.36 -6.93
C LEU A 228 8.16 3.76 -6.90
N GLN A 229 8.27 2.47 -6.59
CA GLN A 229 9.49 1.69 -6.76
C GLN A 229 9.20 0.58 -7.77
N PHE A 230 10.04 0.42 -8.79
CA PHE A 230 9.83 -0.54 -9.87
C PHE A 230 11.15 -1.20 -10.28
N GLY A 231 11.19 -2.53 -10.22
CA GLY A 231 12.30 -3.33 -10.69
C GLY A 231 12.31 -3.40 -12.22
N ASN A 232 13.01 -2.46 -12.86
CA ASN A 232 13.17 -2.38 -14.32
C ASN A 232 13.63 -3.72 -14.94
N GLY A 233 14.45 -4.51 -14.24
CA GLY A 233 14.94 -5.83 -14.68
C GLY A 233 13.85 -6.89 -14.89
N ALA A 234 12.67 -6.71 -14.27
CA ALA A 234 11.53 -7.60 -14.45
C ALA A 234 10.77 -7.33 -15.75
N THR A 235 11.03 -6.21 -16.43
CA THR A 235 10.34 -5.83 -17.66
C THR A 235 10.63 -6.83 -18.77
N ARG A 236 9.58 -7.30 -19.44
CA ARG A 236 9.65 -8.17 -20.63
C ARG A 236 9.03 -7.51 -21.85
N GLY A 237 8.14 -6.54 -21.66
CA GLY A 237 7.57 -5.77 -22.77
C GLY A 237 6.81 -4.54 -22.31
N PHE A 238 6.58 -3.63 -23.25
CA PHE A 238 5.74 -2.46 -23.09
C PHE A 238 4.59 -2.54 -24.06
N PHE A 239 3.41 -2.16 -23.59
CA PHE A 239 2.19 -2.25 -24.39
C PHE A 239 1.38 -0.97 -24.22
N LEU A 240 0.75 -0.51 -25.30
CA LEU A 240 -0.19 0.58 -25.28
C LEU A 240 -1.61 0.04 -25.44
N LEU A 241 -2.48 0.44 -24.52
CA LEU A 241 -3.90 0.17 -24.59
C LEU A 241 -4.64 1.48 -24.91
N LYS A 242 -5.19 1.57 -26.12
CA LYS A 242 -5.86 2.78 -26.67
C LYS A 242 -7.40 2.74 -26.59
N ASN A 243 -8.00 1.60 -26.29
CA ASN A 243 -9.45 1.43 -26.27
C ASN A 243 -10.15 1.99 -25.01
N SER A 244 -9.42 2.73 -24.17
CA SER A 244 -9.97 3.47 -23.04
C SER A 244 -9.98 4.96 -23.35
N ASP A 245 -10.87 5.70 -22.68
CA ASP A 245 -10.96 7.17 -22.75
C ASP A 245 -9.62 7.89 -22.50
N THR A 246 -8.67 7.19 -21.88
CA THR A 246 -7.32 7.66 -21.61
C THR A 246 -6.31 6.59 -22.07
N PRO A 247 -5.27 6.94 -22.83
CA PRO A 247 -4.24 5.98 -23.25
C PRO A 247 -3.48 5.43 -22.04
N ARG A 248 -3.19 4.13 -22.04
CA ARG A 248 -2.50 3.45 -20.93
C ARG A 248 -1.25 2.73 -21.42
N LEU A 249 -0.11 3.10 -20.84
CA LEU A 249 1.13 2.35 -20.96
C LEU A 249 1.13 1.21 -19.93
N LEU A 250 1.14 -0.02 -20.41
CA LEU A 250 1.23 -1.23 -19.61
C LEU A 250 2.64 -1.79 -19.67
N ILE A 251 3.18 -2.20 -18.53
CA ILE A 251 4.50 -2.81 -18.41
C ILE A 251 4.27 -4.29 -18.07
N GLY A 252 4.67 -5.17 -18.99
CA GLY A 252 4.55 -6.61 -18.85
C GLY A 252 5.83 -7.25 -18.31
N GLY A 253 5.67 -8.25 -17.45
CA GLY A 253 6.73 -9.04 -16.85
C GLY A 253 6.75 -10.50 -17.33
N PRO A 254 7.36 -11.42 -16.56
CA PRO A 254 7.27 -12.86 -16.79
C PRO A 254 5.81 -13.32 -16.89
N ASP A 255 5.55 -14.36 -17.68
CA ASP A 255 4.23 -14.95 -17.91
C ASP A 255 3.14 -13.95 -18.33
N ASN A 256 3.57 -12.86 -18.98
CA ASN A 256 2.71 -11.76 -19.41
C ASN A 256 1.97 -11.06 -18.26
N ALA A 257 2.48 -11.17 -17.02
CA ALA A 257 1.93 -10.48 -15.87
C ALA A 257 2.04 -8.96 -16.04
N GLN A 258 0.95 -8.23 -15.83
CA GLN A 258 0.91 -6.78 -15.81
C GLN A 258 1.52 -6.28 -14.50
N LEU A 259 2.69 -5.67 -14.57
CA LEU A 259 3.45 -5.22 -13.40
C LEU A 259 3.06 -3.80 -12.97
N LEU A 260 2.83 -2.93 -13.95
CA LEU A 260 2.58 -1.51 -13.74
C LEU A 260 1.75 -0.98 -14.91
N THR A 261 0.85 -0.06 -14.61
CA THR A 261 0.21 0.81 -15.62
C THR A 261 0.58 2.25 -15.33
N ILE A 262 0.89 2.99 -16.38
CA ILE A 262 1.07 4.44 -16.34
C ILE A 262 0.09 5.05 -17.33
N SER A 263 -0.62 6.09 -16.91
CA SER A 263 -1.52 6.86 -17.78
C SER A 263 -1.39 8.35 -17.47
N PRO A 264 -1.81 9.23 -18.37
CA PRO A 264 -2.00 10.61 -18.00
C PRO A 264 -3.13 10.74 -16.96
N THR A 265 -3.12 11.86 -16.27
CA THR A 265 -4.22 12.29 -15.40
C THR A 265 -5.29 12.98 -16.24
N GLN A 266 -6.34 13.49 -15.59
CA GLN A 266 -7.40 14.26 -16.26
C GLN A 266 -6.94 15.67 -16.66
N ASP A 267 -5.74 16.10 -16.24
CA ASP A 267 -5.14 17.36 -16.67
C ASP A 267 -4.75 17.31 -18.16
N PRO A 268 -5.24 18.23 -19.01
CA PRO A 268 -4.88 18.28 -20.43
C PRO A 268 -3.37 18.30 -20.68
N ALA A 269 -2.59 19.00 -19.84
CA ALA A 269 -1.14 19.06 -19.99
C ALA A 269 -0.48 17.69 -19.75
N SER A 270 -1.07 16.86 -18.88
CA SER A 270 -0.63 15.48 -18.65
C SER A 270 -0.87 14.61 -19.88
N LEU A 271 -2.06 14.72 -20.49
CA LEU A 271 -2.42 13.98 -21.70
C LEU A 271 -1.53 14.38 -22.89
N GLU A 272 -1.34 15.68 -23.11
CA GLU A 272 -0.47 16.20 -24.16
C GLU A 272 0.97 15.69 -24.00
N PHE A 273 1.54 15.83 -22.80
CA PHE A 273 2.86 15.32 -22.47
C PHE A 273 2.97 13.80 -22.74
N PHE A 274 2.00 13.02 -22.26
CA PHE A 274 2.02 11.56 -22.39
C PHE A 274 1.94 11.12 -23.85
N ASN A 275 1.09 11.76 -24.65
CA ASN A 275 0.99 11.50 -26.08
C ASN A 275 2.27 11.92 -26.83
N SER A 276 2.87 13.05 -26.46
CA SER A 276 4.15 13.51 -27.01
C SER A 276 5.28 12.52 -26.72
N PHE A 277 5.35 11.99 -25.50
CA PHE A 277 6.32 10.95 -25.13
C PHE A 277 6.14 9.67 -25.95
N LEU A 278 4.90 9.21 -26.15
CA LEU A 278 4.63 7.97 -26.90
C LEU A 278 4.73 8.14 -28.42
N GLY A 279 4.48 9.34 -28.95
CA GLY A 279 4.41 9.64 -30.38
C GLY A 279 5.53 9.03 -31.24
N PRO A 280 6.81 9.15 -30.85
CA PRO A 280 7.94 8.55 -31.59
C PRO A 280 7.86 7.02 -31.76
N PHE A 281 7.16 6.33 -30.85
CA PHE A 281 7.09 4.86 -30.81
C PHE A 281 5.85 4.27 -31.45
N LEU A 282 4.85 5.10 -31.76
CA LEU A 282 3.59 4.65 -32.35
C LEU A 282 3.63 4.53 -33.87
N GLY A 283 4.77 4.87 -34.48
CA GLY A 283 4.91 5.01 -35.92
C GLY A 283 4.01 6.14 -36.45
N LYS A 284 4.37 6.73 -37.58
CA LYS A 284 3.34 7.44 -38.35
C LYS A 284 2.35 6.38 -38.80
N GLN A 285 1.22 6.24 -38.09
CA GLN A 285 0.02 5.64 -38.67
C GLN A 285 -0.49 6.63 -39.72
N ASN A 286 0.21 6.68 -40.87
CA ASN A 286 -0.36 7.21 -42.09
C ASN A 286 -1.41 6.20 -42.53
N CYS A 287 -2.67 6.48 -42.22
CA CYS A 287 -3.75 6.22 -43.14
C CYS A 287 -4.07 7.54 -43.84
#